data_AF-A0A7X7HUG3-F1
#
_entry.id   AF-A0A7X7HUG3-F1
#
_cell.length_a   1.000
_cell.length_b   1.000
_cell.length_c   1.000
_cell.angle_alpha   90.00
_cell.angle_beta   90.00
_cell.angle_gamma   90.00
#
_symmetry.space_group_name_H-M   'P 1'
#
loop_
_entity.id
_entity.type
_entity.pdbx_description
1 polymer ?
#
loop_
_entity_poly.entity_id
_entity_poly.type
_entity_poly.pdbx_seq_one_letter_code
_entity_poly.pdbx_strand_id
1 'polypeptide(L)' 'DMVRGVSYRANGAVTRSLVMRSKSGTVRHVEGRHKMEKLREFSAVDYGQGEND' A
#
# COMPACT_ATOMS: atom_id res chain seq x y z
N ASP A 1 -7.86 -7.00 -16.73
CA ASP A 1 -7.01 -6.20 -15.83
C ASP A 1 -6.77 -7.01 -14.55
N MET A 2 -5.52 -7.36 -14.23
CA MET A 2 -5.21 -8.41 -13.25
C MET A 2 -5.25 -7.92 -11.79
N VAL A 3 -4.58 -6.81 -11.49
CA VAL A 3 -4.54 -6.22 -10.15
C VAL A 3 -4.61 -4.71 -10.29
N ARG A 4 -5.48 -4.07 -9.50
CA ARG A 4 -5.59 -2.61 -9.50
C ARG A 4 -4.33 -1.99 -8.90
N GLY A 5 -3.87 -0.89 -9.49
CA GLY A 5 -2.75 -0.10 -9.01
C GLY A 5 -2.96 0.50 -7.61
N VAL A 6 -1.92 1.18 -7.12
CA VAL A 6 -1.93 1.84 -5.80
C VAL A 6 -2.97 2.96 -5.79
N SER A 7 -3.77 3.03 -4.72
CA SER A 7 -4.71 4.12 -4.49
C SER A 7 -4.20 4.99 -3.35
N TYR A 8 -3.81 6.23 -3.65
CA TYR A 8 -3.40 7.22 -2.65
C TYR A 8 -4.61 7.98 -2.12
N ARG A 9 -4.57 8.32 -0.83
CA ARG A 9 -5.53 9.19 -0.15
C ARG A 9 -4.75 10.13 0.76
N ALA A 10 -5.39 11.23 1.19
CA ALA A 10 -4.76 12.24 2.03
C ALA A 10 -4.02 11.68 3.26
N ASN A 11 -4.49 10.56 3.83
CA ASN A 11 -3.95 9.95 5.04
C ASN A 11 -3.29 8.57 4.83
N GLY A 12 -3.16 8.08 3.59
CA GLY A 12 -2.79 6.68 3.39
C GLY A 12 -2.58 6.25 1.95
N ALA A 13 -2.09 5.03 1.80
CA ALA A 13 -2.07 4.33 0.51
C ALA A 13 -2.70 2.95 0.66
N VAL A 14 -3.44 2.51 -0.35
CA VAL A 14 -3.99 1.16 -0.45
C VAL A 14 -3.32 0.42 -1.60
N THR A 15 -2.78 -0.74 -1.29
CA THR A 15 -2.14 -1.65 -2.25
C THR A 15 -2.94 -2.92 -2.36
N ARG A 16 -2.97 -3.51 -3.54
CA ARG A 16 -3.60 -4.80 -3.80
C ARG A 16 -2.56 -5.69 -4.46
N SER A 17 -2.40 -6.90 -3.96
CA SER A 17 -1.38 -7.84 -4.42
C SER A 17 -2.00 -9.23 -4.61
N LEU A 18 -1.55 -9.93 -5.65
CA LEU A 18 -1.85 -11.33 -5.87
C LEU A 18 -0.60 -12.14 -5.51
N VAL A 19 -0.72 -13.06 -4.55
CA VAL A 19 0.37 -13.93 -4.10
C VAL A 19 0.02 -15.38 -4.40
N MET A 20 0.96 -16.09 -5.02
CA MET A 20 0.79 -17.50 -5.39
C MET A 20 1.98 -18.33 -4.95
N ARG A 21 1.72 -19.59 -4.57
CA ARG A 21 2.78 -20.54 -4.21
C ARG A 21 2.50 -21.91 -4.83
N SER A 22 3.35 -22.33 -5.75
CA SER A 22 3.19 -23.59 -6.51
C SER A 22 3.10 -24.82 -5.61
N LYS A 23 4.05 -24.99 -4.68
CA LYS A 23 4.12 -26.15 -3.80
C LYS A 23 2.88 -26.35 -2.91
N SER A 24 2.14 -25.28 -2.60
CA SER A 24 0.91 -25.38 -1.80
C SER A 24 -0.37 -25.15 -2.61
N GLY A 25 -0.27 -24.81 -3.90
CA GLY A 25 -1.41 -24.46 -4.73
C GLY A 25 -2.21 -23.24 -4.26
N THR A 26 -1.70 -22.48 -3.28
CA THR A 26 -2.45 -21.38 -2.66
C THR A 26 -2.38 -20.12 -3.50
N VAL A 27 -3.54 -19.47 -3.64
CA VAL A 27 -3.72 -18.15 -4.24
C VAL A 27 -4.30 -17.21 -3.18
N ARG A 28 -3.70 -16.05 -2.99
CA ARG A 28 -4.16 -15.06 -2.01
C ARG A 28 -4.24 -13.68 -2.65
N HIS A 29 -5.39 -13.05 -2.49
CA HIS A 29 -5.55 -11.61 -2.71
C HIS A 29 -5.27 -10.90 -1.38
N VAL A 30 -4.35 -9.95 -1.40
CA VAL A 30 -3.91 -9.23 -0.20
C VAL A 30 -4.15 -7.74 -0.42
N GLU A 31 -4.91 -7.11 0.48
CA GLU A 31 -5.06 -5.65 0.53
C GLU A 31 -4.25 -5.09 1.70
N GLY A 32 -3.26 -4.26 1.39
CA GLY A 32 -2.45 -3.55 2.38
C GLY A 32 -2.95 -2.11 2.53
N ARG A 33 -3.25 -1.69 3.75
CA ARG A 33 -3.60 -0.30 4.11
C ARG A 33 -2.44 0.33 4.87
N HIS A 34 -1.78 1.27 4.22
CA HIS A 34 -0.59 1.96 4.73
C HIS A 34 -1.03 3.29 5.36
N LYS A 35 -0.80 3.45 6.66
CA LYS A 35 -1.10 4.67 7.41
C LYS A 35 0.10 5.62 7.33
N MET A 36 -0.07 6.78 6.69
CA MET A 36 1.04 7.72 6.51
C MET A 36 1.45 8.40 7.81
N GLU A 37 0.52 8.61 8.76
CA GLU A 37 0.83 9.18 10.08
C GLU A 37 1.88 8.33 10.83
N LYS A 38 1.67 7.01 10.86
CA LYS A 38 2.63 6.09 11.45
C LYS A 38 3.94 6.07 10.67
N LEU A 39 3.88 6.13 9.34
CA LEU A 39 5.11 6.19 8.53
C LEU A 39 5.95 7.42 8.86
N ARG A 40 5.34 8.59 9.05
CA ARG A 40 6.03 9.83 9.41
C ARG A 40 6.75 9.74 10.76
N GLU A 41 6.18 9.04 11.74
CA GLU A 41 6.82 8.82 13.05
C GLU A 41 8.14 8.03 12.95
N PHE A 42 8.21 7.07 12.04
CA PHE A 42 9.39 6.18 11.90
C PHE A 42 10.28 6.52 10.69
N SER A 43 9.91 7.53 9.90
CA SER A 43 10.63 7.88 8.67
C SER A 43 11.80 8.80 8.94
N ALA A 44 12.97 8.48 8.39
CA ALA A 44 14.11 9.40 8.34
C ALA A 44 13.96 10.49 7.25
N VAL A 45 12.97 10.35 6.37
CA VAL A 45 12.67 11.27 5.27
C VAL A 45 11.34 11.96 5.54
N ASP A 46 11.30 13.29 5.44
CA ASP A 46 10.04 14.02 5.56
C ASP A 46 9.21 13.82 4.28
N TYR A 47 8.02 13.24 4.44
CA TYR A 47 7.10 13.00 3.33
C TYR A 47 6.12 14.14 3.09
N GLY A 48 6.19 15.23 3.87
CA GLY A 48 5.36 16.43 3.71
C GLY A 48 3.85 16.17 3.87
N GLN A 49 3.08 17.20 4.26
CA GLN A 49 1.66 17.21 3.93
C GLN A 49 1.59 17.65 2.48
N GLY A 50 1.13 16.78 1.58
CA GLY A 50 0.98 17.15 0.17
C GLY A 50 0.25 18.47 0.05
N GLU A 51 0.94 19.47 -0.47
CA GLU A 51 0.35 20.73 -0.91
C GLU A 51 -0.71 20.37 -1.96
N ASN A 52 -1.92 20.89 -1.78
CA ASN A 52 -3.04 20.60 -2.67
C ASN A 52 -2.74 21.18 -4.05
N ASP A 53 -2.51 20.31 -5.04
CA ASP A 53 -2.68 20.59 -6.47
C ASP A 53 -3.59 19.50 -7.07
#